data_AF-A0A2U3PIM0-F1
#
_entry.id   AF-A0A2U3PIM0-F1
#
_cell.length_a   1.000
_cell.length_b   1.000
_cell.length_c   1.000
_cell.angle_alpha   90.00
_cell.angle_beta   90.00
_cell.angle_gamma   90.00
#
_symmetry.space_group_name_H-M   'P 1'
#
loop_
_entity.id
_entity.type
_entity.pdbx_description
1 polymer ?
#
loop_
_entity_poly.entity_id
_entity_poly.type
_entity_poly.pdbx_seq_one_letter_code
_entity_poly.pdbx_strand_id
1 'polypeptide(L)'
;MSDVIKCARCRKRYRGHGEWNDVSIAGLSVGCLCPGCQTVEEDLEAELAEITGRSSSGLRVIEARTRRSERDLTDVVEVLVNTYPTPEILRHNANELSDARKDEKARDMVTLMRAVASDMEAGTLREDA
;
A
#
# COMPACT_ATOMS: atom_id res chain seq x y z
N MET A 1 26.09 -2.63 5.32
CA MET A 1 25.98 -1.32 4.64
C MET A 1 24.68 -0.71 5.13
N SER A 2 24.73 0.41 5.84
CA SER A 2 23.51 1.08 6.32
C SER A 2 22.84 1.71 5.12
N ASP A 3 21.67 1.20 4.72
CA ASP A 3 20.90 1.78 3.62
C ASP A 3 20.55 3.22 3.97
N VAL A 4 21.03 4.14 3.14
CA VAL A 4 20.76 5.57 3.32
C VAL A 4 19.31 5.82 2.94
N ILE A 5 18.46 6.10 3.92
CA ILE A 5 17.06 6.51 3.70
C ILE A 5 17.06 7.81 2.89
N LYS A 6 16.33 7.82 1.78
CA LYS A 6 16.18 8.97 0.87
C LYS A 6 14.73 9.23 0.56
N CYS A 7 14.39 10.49 0.34
CA CYS A 7 13.05 10.89 -0.04
C CYS A 7 12.72 10.30 -1.41
N ALA A 8 11.55 9.67 -1.57
CA ALA A 8 11.12 9.08 -2.83
C ALA A 8 10.97 10.15 -3.93
N ARG A 9 10.49 11.35 -3.57
CA ARG A 9 10.29 12.48 -4.50
C ARG A 9 11.57 13.27 -4.79
N CYS A 10 12.18 13.90 -3.79
CA CYS A 10 13.32 14.81 -4.01
C CYS A 10 14.71 14.18 -3.82
N ARG A 11 14.78 12.89 -3.46
CA ARG A 11 16.04 12.14 -3.22
C ARG A 11 16.94 12.72 -2.12
N LYS A 12 16.46 13.71 -1.34
CA LYS A 12 17.12 14.23 -0.13
C LYS A 12 17.43 13.07 0.80
N ARG A 13 18.58 13.10 1.48
CA ARG A 13 18.98 12.07 2.45
C ARG A 13 18.41 12.39 3.83
N TYR A 14 17.89 11.38 4.51
CA TYR A 14 17.52 11.49 5.91
C TYR A 14 18.78 11.66 6.77
N ARG A 15 18.77 12.62 7.69
CA ARG A 15 19.90 12.94 8.57
C ARG A 15 19.58 12.72 10.06
N GLY A 16 18.56 11.91 10.35
CA GLY A 16 18.19 11.58 11.73
C GLY A 16 17.32 12.64 12.44
N HIS A 17 16.70 13.56 11.69
CA HIS A 17 15.80 14.57 12.23
C HIS A 17 14.68 14.92 11.25
N GLY A 18 13.48 15.21 11.78
CA GLY A 18 12.27 15.57 11.05
C GLY A 18 11.29 14.40 10.83
N GLU A 19 10.00 14.71 10.74
CA GLU A 19 8.90 13.76 10.57
C GLU A 19 8.78 13.36 9.10
N TRP A 20 9.41 12.23 8.75
CA TRP A 20 9.33 11.67 7.42
C TRP A 20 8.22 10.64 7.37
N ASN A 21 7.33 10.76 6.40
CA ASN A 21 6.18 9.87 6.28
C ASN A 21 6.59 8.65 5.46
N ASP A 22 6.29 7.46 5.96
CA ASP A 22 6.40 6.22 5.18
C ASP A 22 5.25 6.18 4.17
N VAL A 23 5.61 5.95 2.90
CA VAL A 23 4.63 5.73 1.84
C VAL A 23 4.48 4.24 1.70
N SER A 24 3.25 3.75 1.84
CA SER A 24 2.93 2.35 1.63
C SER A 24 1.82 2.20 0.59
N ILE A 25 1.89 1.14 -0.20
CA ILE A 25 0.84 0.73 -1.13
C ILE A 25 0.44 -0.69 -0.76
N ALA A 26 -0.85 -0.90 -0.49
CA ALA A 26 -1.35 -2.18 -0.03
C ALA A 26 -0.52 -2.75 1.16
N GLY A 27 -0.15 -1.87 2.11
CA GLY A 27 0.64 -2.22 3.31
C GLY A 27 2.10 -2.61 3.06
N LEU A 28 2.58 -2.44 1.83
CA LEU A 28 3.98 -2.58 1.50
C LEU A 28 4.61 -1.18 1.46
N SER A 29 5.55 -0.89 2.37
CA SER A 29 6.37 0.33 2.29
C SER A 29 7.08 0.38 0.95
N VAL A 30 6.90 1.47 0.21
CA VAL A 30 7.48 1.77 -1.11
C VAL A 30 8.49 2.92 -1.05
N GLY A 31 8.62 3.60 0.09
CA GLY A 31 9.62 4.63 0.33
C GLY A 31 9.22 5.59 1.44
N CYS A 32 9.97 6.68 1.61
CA CYS A 32 9.66 7.71 2.59
C CYS A 32 9.62 9.09 1.92
N LEU A 33 8.80 10.01 2.44
CA LEU A 33 8.77 11.41 2.01
C LEU A 33 9.34 12.30 3.10
N CYS A 34 10.11 13.30 2.69
CA CYS A 34 10.53 14.37 3.61
C CYS A 34 9.40 15.40 3.77
N PRO A 35 9.41 16.20 4.87
CA PRO A 35 8.41 17.24 5.11
C PRO A 35 8.17 18.19 3.94
N GLY A 36 9.23 18.59 3.23
CA GLY A 36 9.12 19.47 2.08
C GLY A 36 8.56 18.83 0.81
N CYS A 37 8.22 17.54 0.84
CA CYS A 37 7.63 16.80 -0.28
C CYS A 37 6.30 16.14 0.07
N GLN A 38 5.83 16.23 1.32
CA GLN A 38 4.50 15.79 1.72
C GLN A 38 3.48 16.84 1.28
N THR A 39 2.31 16.41 0.83
CA THR A 39 1.15 17.28 0.73
C THR A 39 0.53 17.46 2.12
N VAL A 40 -0.28 18.52 2.30
CA VAL A 40 -1.02 18.76 3.55
C VAL A 40 -1.95 17.59 3.86
N GLU A 41 -2.53 16.95 2.84
CA GLU A 41 -3.39 15.77 2.98
C GLU A 41 -2.58 14.53 3.42
N GLU A 42 -1.41 14.29 2.83
CA GLU A 42 -0.51 13.17 3.21
C GLU A 42 0.05 13.32 4.64
N ASP A 43 0.22 14.56 5.09
CA ASP A 43 0.67 14.87 6.45
C ASP A 43 -0.44 14.67 7.48
N LEU A 44 -1.64 15.21 7.21
CA LEU A 44 -2.84 15.00 8.02
C LEU A 44 -3.22 13.52 8.12
N GLU A 45 -3.13 12.76 7.03
CA GLU A 45 -3.43 11.33 7.04
C GLU A 45 -2.43 10.54 7.89
N ALA A 46 -1.14 10.91 7.85
CA ALA A 46 -0.12 10.32 8.71
C ALA A 46 -0.33 10.66 10.19
N GLU A 47 -0.68 11.91 10.50
CA GLU A 47 -0.99 12.35 11.86
C GLU A 47 -2.25 11.65 12.41
N LEU A 48 -3.30 11.54 11.58
CA LEU A 48 -4.52 10.80 11.93
C LEU A 48 -4.25 9.31 12.15
N ALA A 49 -3.40 8.70 11.32
CA ALA A 49 -2.96 7.31 11.45
C ALA A 49 -2.25 7.07 12.79
N GLU A 50 -1.37 7.99 13.20
CA GLU A 50 -0.67 7.92 14.48
C GLU A 50 -1.64 8.06 15.67
N ILE A 51 -2.52 9.06 15.64
CA ILE A 51 -3.49 9.34 16.71
C ILE A 51 -4.49 8.19 16.89
N THR A 52 -5.01 7.64 15.78
CA THR A 52 -6.03 6.59 15.81
C THR A 52 -5.45 5.19 16.05
N GLY A 53 -4.12 5.05 16.13
CA GLY A 53 -3.43 3.76 16.17
C GLY A 53 -3.62 2.93 14.90
N ARG A 54 -4.31 3.47 13.88
CA ARG A 54 -4.27 2.96 12.50
C ARG A 54 -2.95 3.41 11.91
N SER A 55 -1.84 2.79 12.28
CA SER A 55 -0.61 2.98 11.51
C SER A 55 -0.95 2.82 10.02
N SER A 56 -0.37 3.66 9.15
CA SER A 56 -0.45 3.50 7.68
C SER A 56 -0.11 2.09 7.19
N SER A 57 0.41 1.24 8.09
CA SER A 57 0.30 -0.22 8.15
C SER A 57 -1.13 -0.81 8.12
N GLY A 58 -2.16 -0.09 7.65
CA GLY A 58 -3.56 -0.54 7.64
C GLY A 58 -3.77 -1.85 6.87
N LEU A 59 -2.87 -2.18 5.95
CA LEU A 59 -2.61 -3.56 5.58
C LEU A 59 -1.51 -4.11 6.49
N ARG A 60 -1.92 -4.81 7.56
CA ARG A 60 -1.16 -5.99 7.97
C ARG A 60 -1.26 -6.96 6.80
N VAL A 61 -0.41 -6.81 5.78
CA VAL A 61 -0.13 -7.90 4.85
C VAL A 61 0.40 -9.00 5.75
N ILE A 62 -0.52 -9.92 6.04
CA ILE A 62 -0.30 -11.21 6.64
C ILE A 62 1.10 -11.63 6.22
N GLU A 63 1.98 -11.93 7.19
CA GLU A 63 3.17 -12.73 6.93
C GLU A 63 2.70 -14.11 6.45
N ALA A 64 2.11 -14.17 5.26
CA ALA A 64 1.54 -15.35 4.63
C ALA A 64 2.68 -16.10 3.93
N ARG A 65 3.76 -16.33 4.67
CA ARG A 65 4.51 -17.55 4.42
C ARG A 65 3.72 -18.66 5.06
N THR A 66 3.16 -19.50 4.18
CA THR A 66 2.81 -20.89 4.46
C THR A 66 1.65 -21.12 5.44
N ARG A 67 0.41 -21.04 4.92
CA ARG A 67 -0.79 -21.84 5.24
C ARG A 67 -2.04 -21.00 4.89
N ARG A 68 -2.44 -20.94 3.62
CA ARG A 68 -3.68 -20.24 3.24
C ARG A 68 -4.89 -21.14 3.47
N SER A 69 -5.84 -20.66 4.26
CA SER A 69 -7.25 -21.02 4.14
C SER A 69 -7.92 -20.08 3.13
N GLU A 70 -9.00 -20.49 2.46
CA GLU A 70 -9.74 -19.63 1.52
C GLU A 70 -10.29 -18.35 2.18
N ARG A 71 -10.51 -18.35 3.50
CA ARG A 71 -10.97 -17.16 4.25
C ARG A 71 -9.95 -16.03 4.27
N ASP A 72 -8.66 -16.35 4.38
CA ASP A 72 -7.60 -15.33 4.49
C ASP A 72 -7.44 -14.50 3.20
N LEU A 73 -7.92 -15.02 2.06
CA LEU A 73 -7.90 -14.32 0.78
C LEU A 73 -9.09 -13.36 0.63
N THR A 74 -10.27 -13.76 1.10
CA THR A 74 -11.48 -12.92 1.05
C THR A 74 -11.29 -11.64 1.84
N ASP A 75 -10.72 -11.73 3.05
CA ASP A 75 -10.46 -10.56 3.91
C ASP A 75 -9.50 -9.57 3.22
N VAL A 76 -8.49 -10.08 2.51
CA VAL A 76 -7.55 -9.22 1.77
C VAL A 76 -8.24 -8.53 0.59
N VAL A 77 -9.09 -9.24 -0.15
CA VAL A 77 -9.86 -8.64 -1.25
C VAL A 77 -10.82 -7.57 -0.73
N GLU A 78 -11.53 -7.83 0.36
CA GLU A 78 -12.45 -6.87 0.98
C GLU A 78 -11.72 -5.59 1.40
N VAL A 79 -10.56 -5.72 2.05
CA VAL A 79 -9.74 -4.56 2.43
C VAL A 79 -9.26 -3.80 1.19
N LEU A 80 -8.83 -4.50 0.13
CA LEU A 80 -8.39 -3.85 -1.11
C LEU A 80 -9.52 -3.06 -1.77
N VAL A 81 -10.73 -3.61 -1.87
CA VAL A 81 -11.89 -2.92 -2.45
C VAL A 81 -12.30 -1.73 -1.59
N ASN A 82 -12.28 -1.86 -0.27
CA ASN A 82 -12.61 -0.75 0.64
C ASN A 82 -11.56 0.36 0.60
N THR A 83 -10.29 0.03 0.41
CA THR A 83 -9.18 1.00 0.34
C THR A 83 -9.10 1.67 -1.04
N TYR A 84 -9.39 0.92 -2.10
CA TYR A 84 -9.29 1.35 -3.48
C TYR A 84 -10.64 1.10 -4.18
N PRO A 85 -11.60 2.03 -4.04
CA PRO A 85 -13.01 1.80 -4.34
C PRO A 85 -13.32 1.69 -5.85
N THR A 86 -12.37 2.00 -6.72
CA THR A 86 -12.55 1.88 -8.17
C THR A 86 -11.41 1.06 -8.81
N PRO A 87 -11.69 0.32 -9.90
CA PRO A 87 -10.68 -0.46 -10.59
C PRO A 87 -9.53 0.40 -11.14
N GLU A 88 -9.79 1.65 -11.51
CA GLU A 88 -8.77 2.59 -11.99
C GLU A 88 -7.77 2.92 -10.88
N ILE A 89 -8.26 3.22 -9.67
CA ILE A 89 -7.43 3.52 -8.50
C ILE A 89 -6.58 2.29 -8.15
N LEU A 90 -7.19 1.11 -8.13
CA LEU A 90 -6.51 -0.14 -7.80
C LEU A 90 -5.39 -0.47 -8.82
N ARG A 91 -5.65 -0.27 -10.11
CA ARG A 91 -4.64 -0.44 -11.18
C ARG A 91 -3.51 0.57 -11.11
N HIS A 92 -3.83 1.84 -10.86
CA HIS A 92 -2.84 2.88 -10.71
C HIS A 92 -1.86 2.53 -9.58
N ASN A 93 -2.40 2.19 -8.40
CA ASN A 93 -1.59 1.78 -7.26
C ASN A 93 -0.80 0.48 -7.51
N ALA A 94 -1.36 -0.48 -8.23
CA ALA A 94 -0.62 -1.69 -8.62
C ALA A 94 0.58 -1.38 -9.53
N ASN A 95 0.46 -0.39 -10.42
CA ASN A 95 1.58 0.03 -11.26
C ASN A 95 2.64 0.77 -10.44
N GLU A 96 2.24 1.71 -9.58
CA GLU A 96 3.15 2.41 -8.66
C GLU A 96 3.91 1.42 -7.76
N LEU A 97 3.22 0.42 -7.21
CA LEU A 97 3.86 -0.64 -6.41
C LEU A 97 4.85 -1.46 -7.25
N SER A 98 4.48 -1.82 -8.49
CA SER A 98 5.35 -2.56 -9.39
C SER A 98 6.61 -1.75 -9.73
N ASP A 99 6.51 -0.44 -9.91
CA ASP A 99 7.62 0.43 -10.25
C ASP A 99 8.54 0.68 -9.04
N ALA A 100 7.96 0.85 -7.86
CA ALA A 100 8.70 1.05 -6.63
C ALA A 100 9.40 -0.22 -6.12
N ARG A 101 8.81 -1.40 -6.31
CA ARG A 101 9.29 -2.67 -5.73
C ARG A 101 9.28 -3.83 -6.72
N LYS A 102 10.39 -4.58 -6.75
CA LYS A 102 10.58 -5.75 -7.63
C LYS A 102 10.68 -7.08 -6.88
N ASP A 103 10.50 -7.09 -5.56
CA ASP A 103 10.54 -8.31 -4.75
C ASP A 103 9.30 -9.20 -4.96
N GLU A 104 9.39 -10.46 -4.50
CA GLU A 104 8.34 -11.46 -4.66
C GLU A 104 7.00 -11.02 -4.04
N LYS A 105 7.03 -10.43 -2.83
CA LYS A 105 5.80 -9.96 -2.16
C LYS A 105 5.09 -8.88 -2.96
N ALA A 106 5.84 -7.93 -3.53
CA ALA A 106 5.29 -6.90 -4.39
C ALA A 106 4.68 -7.50 -5.67
N ARG A 107 5.35 -8.47 -6.31
CA ARG A 107 4.81 -9.14 -7.51
C ARG A 107 3.51 -9.88 -7.23
N ASP A 108 3.42 -10.59 -6.10
CA ASP A 108 2.21 -11.29 -5.69
C ASP A 108 1.05 -10.32 -5.41
N MET A 109 1.33 -9.23 -4.70
CA MET A 109 0.32 -8.21 -4.39
C MET A 109 -0.16 -7.49 -5.66
N VAL A 110 0.75 -7.10 -6.57
CA VAL A 110 0.38 -6.50 -7.86
C VAL A 110 -0.50 -7.43 -8.67
N THR A 111 -0.22 -8.74 -8.66
CA THR A 111 -1.04 -9.74 -9.34
C THR A 111 -2.45 -9.79 -8.75
N LEU A 112 -2.56 -9.80 -7.41
CA LEU A 112 -3.84 -9.77 -6.72
C LEU A 112 -4.63 -8.49 -7.02
N MET A 113 -4.00 -7.31 -6.90
CA MET A 113 -4.64 -6.02 -7.17
C MET A 113 -5.16 -5.94 -8.61
N ARG A 114 -4.41 -6.48 -9.60
CA ARG A 114 -4.86 -6.52 -11.00
C ARG A 114 -6.01 -7.49 -11.22
N ALA A 115 -6.01 -8.64 -10.54
CA ALA A 115 -7.12 -9.60 -10.58
C ALA A 115 -8.40 -8.96 -10.03
N VAL A 116 -8.33 -8.38 -8.82
CA VAL A 116 -9.46 -7.69 -8.19
C VAL A 116 -9.97 -6.54 -9.05
N ALA A 117 -9.09 -5.74 -9.67
CA ALA A 117 -9.52 -4.67 -10.57
C ALA A 117 -10.27 -5.20 -11.79
N SER A 118 -9.84 -6.34 -12.32
CA SER A 118 -10.52 -7.00 -13.45
C SER A 118 -11.88 -7.53 -13.04
N ASP A 119 -12.00 -8.09 -11.83
CA ASP A 119 -13.26 -8.57 -11.27
C ASP A 119 -14.24 -7.42 -10.96
N MET A 120 -13.74 -6.27 -10.49
CA MET A 120 -14.52 -5.04 -10.29
C MET A 120 -15.14 -4.57 -11.61
N GLU A 121 -14.36 -4.54 -12.69
CA GLU A 121 -14.84 -4.12 -14.00
C GLU A 121 -15.81 -5.11 -14.64
N ALA A 122 -15.58 -6.39 -14.44
CA ALA A 122 -16.46 -7.44 -14.94
C ALA A 122 -17.77 -7.56 -14.14
N GLY A 123 -17.88 -6.89 -12.98
CA GLY A 123 -18.99 -7.05 -12.05
C GLY A 123 -19.01 -8.43 -11.37
N THR A 124 -17.88 -9.15 -11.40
CA THR A 124 -17.78 -10.54 -10.93
C THR A 124 -17.28 -10.68 -9.50
N LEU A 125 -17.04 -9.57 -8.79
CA LEU A 125 -16.85 -9.54 -7.34
C LEU A 125 -18.18 -9.85 -6.62
N ARG A 126 -18.73 -11.05 -6.84
CA ARG A 126 -19.91 -11.62 -6.20
C ARG A 126 -21.03 -10.61 -5.87
N GLU A 127 -21.94 -10.43 -6.83
CA GLU A 127 -23.36 -10.26 -6.52
C GLU A 127 -23.90 -11.59 -5.96
N ASP A 128 -23.57 -11.94 -4.72
CA ASP A 128 -24.28 -13.02 -4.01
C ASP A 128 -25.00 -12.41 -2.81
N ALA A 129 -26.31 -12.34 -2.99
CA ALA A 129 -27.36 -11.96 -2.03
C ALA A 129 -27.40 -12.84 -0.77
#